data_AF-A0A0C3IDN4-F1
#
_entry.id   AF-A0A0C3IDN4-F1
#
_cell.length_a   1.000
_cell.length_b   1.000
_cell.length_c   1.000
_cell.angle_alpha   90.00
_cell.angle_beta   90.00
_cell.angle_gamma   90.00
#
_symmetry.space_group_name_H-M   'P 1'
#
loop_
_entity.id
_entity.type
_entity.pdbx_description
1 polymer ?
#
loop_
_entity_poly.entity_id
_entity_poly.type
_entity_poly.pdbx_seq_one_letter_code
_entity_poly.pdbx_strand_id
1 'polypeptide(L)'
;LQSSYGIDLILFCVKARMSQSEDFVRCYDEVYAKECQRKVPVALVATGLEWVGGNMHGWWEKNKDNMFHLGLAFDVHACITTLHSHD
;
A
#
# COMPACT_ATOMS: atom_id res chain seq x y z
N LEU A 1 -23.39 1.64 -8.91
CA LEU A 1 -22.47 1.78 -7.76
C LEU A 1 -22.22 3.25 -7.58
N GLN A 2 -22.99 3.91 -6.73
CA GLN A 2 -22.82 5.34 -6.48
C GLN A 2 -21.95 5.45 -5.22
N SER A 3 -20.68 5.83 -5.41
CA SER A 3 -19.75 6.07 -4.31
C SER A 3 -20.30 7.19 -3.43
N SER A 4 -20.62 6.87 -2.18
CA SER A 4 -21.12 7.81 -1.18
C SER A 4 -20.13 8.93 -0.83
N TYR A 5 -18.90 8.91 -1.37
CA TYR A 5 -17.79 9.81 -1.01
C TYR A 5 -17.15 10.51 -2.21
N GLY A 6 -17.60 10.25 -3.44
CA GLY A 6 -16.97 10.79 -4.66
C GLY A 6 -15.55 10.25 -4.91
N ILE A 7 -15.14 9.20 -4.17
CA ILE A 7 -13.85 8.52 -4.27
C ILE A 7 -14.12 7.09 -4.72
N ASP A 8 -13.43 6.66 -5.77
CA ASP A 8 -13.58 5.30 -6.32
C ASP A 8 -12.44 4.35 -5.89
N LEU A 9 -11.29 4.89 -5.49
CA LEU A 9 -10.10 4.11 -5.08
C LEU A 9 -9.15 4.98 -4.24
N ILE A 10 -8.58 4.40 -3.19
CA ILE A 10 -7.45 4.99 -2.45
C ILE A 10 -6.17 4.27 -2.82
N LEU A 11 -5.13 5.02 -3.19
CA LEU A 11 -3.79 4.51 -3.44
C LEU A 11 -2.84 4.97 -2.34
N PHE A 12 -2.35 4.03 -1.54
CA PHE A 12 -1.25 4.31 -0.62
C PHE A 12 0.08 4.03 -1.30
N CYS A 13 0.77 5.09 -1.72
CA CYS A 13 2.11 5.00 -2.29
C CYS A 13 3.18 5.18 -1.21
N VAL A 14 3.96 4.13 -0.94
CA VAL A 14 4.94 4.09 0.14
C VAL A 14 6.21 3.38 -0.31
N LYS A 15 7.38 3.82 0.20
CA LYS A 15 8.62 3.05 0.05
C LYS A 15 8.47 1.74 0.82
N ALA A 16 8.81 0.61 0.22
CA ALA A 16 8.64 -0.72 0.81
C ALA A 16 9.20 -0.83 2.24
N ARG A 17 10.37 -0.23 2.51
CA ARG A 17 10.98 -0.19 3.85
C ARG A 17 10.17 0.57 4.93
N MET A 18 9.23 1.41 4.52
CA MET A 18 8.37 2.21 5.39
C MET A 18 6.94 1.65 5.46
N SER A 19 6.64 0.56 4.74
CA SER A 19 5.28 -0.03 4.64
C SER A 19 4.70 -0.53 5.97
N GLN A 20 5.51 -0.63 7.02
CA GLN A 20 5.12 -1.07 8.35
C GLN A 20 5.50 -0.04 9.43
N SER A 21 5.83 1.20 9.04
CA SER A 21 6.14 2.25 10.02
C SER A 21 4.88 2.70 10.75
N GLU A 22 5.03 3.13 12.00
CA GLU A 22 3.92 3.70 12.79
C GLU A 22 3.26 4.88 12.09
N ASP A 23 4.04 5.71 11.40
CA ASP A 23 3.54 6.84 10.62
C ASP A 23 2.64 6.39 9.46
N PHE A 24 3.01 5.30 8.77
CA PHE A 24 2.19 4.77 7.68
C PHE A 24 0.90 4.14 8.22
N VAL A 25 0.98 3.40 9.33
CA VAL A 25 -0.20 2.83 10.00
C VAL A 25 -1.17 3.92 10.44
N ARG A 26 -0.66 5.01 11.02
CA ARG A 26 -1.47 6.16 11.43
C ARG A 26 -2.14 6.83 10.23
N CYS A 27 -1.40 7.08 9.16
CA CYS A 27 -1.95 7.67 7.93
C CYS A 27 -3.05 6.80 7.31
N TYR A 28 -2.83 5.48 7.29
CA TYR A 28 -3.83 4.52 6.81
C TYR A 28 -5.11 4.57 7.65
N ASP A 29 -5.01 4.58 8.98
CA ASP A 29 -6.17 4.68 9.86
C ASP A 29 -6.94 6.00 9.68
N GLU A 30 -6.23 7.12 9.61
CA GLU A 30 -6.83 8.44 9.39
C GLU A 30 -7.58 8.51 8.06
N VAL A 31 -6.93 8.15 6.94
CA VAL A 31 -7.52 8.32 5.61
C VAL A 31 -8.56 7.24 5.31
N TYR A 32 -8.21 5.97 5.52
CA TYR A 32 -9.07 4.86 5.06
C TYR A 32 -10.13 4.50 6.11
N ALA A 33 -9.73 4.36 7.37
CA ALA A 33 -10.65 3.90 8.40
C ALA A 33 -11.56 5.03 8.91
N LYS A 34 -11.05 6.24 9.12
CA LYS A 34 -11.84 7.37 9.66
C LYS A 34 -12.57 8.13 8.55
N GLU A 35 -11.86 8.71 7.58
CA GLU A 35 -12.49 9.54 6.55
C GLU A 35 -13.34 8.71 5.59
N CYS A 36 -12.78 7.62 5.07
CA CYS A 36 -13.46 6.79 4.06
C CYS A 36 -14.27 5.63 4.65
N GLN A 37 -14.27 5.46 5.98
CA GLN A 37 -15.04 4.45 6.71
C GLN A 37 -14.89 3.02 6.18
N ARG A 38 -13.74 2.70 5.57
CA ARG A 38 -13.47 1.41 4.91
C ARG A 38 -14.50 1.03 3.82
N LYS A 39 -15.10 2.03 3.15
CA LYS A 39 -16.18 1.81 2.15
C LYS A 39 -15.73 1.89 0.69
N VAL A 40 -14.46 2.22 0.44
CA VAL A 40 -13.88 2.35 -0.90
C VAL A 40 -12.76 1.33 -1.07
N PRO A 41 -12.52 0.78 -2.27
CA PRO A 41 -11.36 -0.05 -2.51
C PRO A 41 -10.05 0.67 -2.13
N VAL A 42 -9.09 -0.08 -1.62
CA VAL A 42 -7.77 0.44 -1.22
C VAL A 42 -6.65 -0.41 -1.79
N ALA A 43 -5.67 0.24 -2.41
CA ALA A 43 -4.50 -0.43 -2.96
C ALA A 43 -3.19 0.06 -2.34
N LEU A 44 -2.24 -0.87 -2.22
CA LEU A 44 -0.86 -0.57 -1.86
C LEU A 44 -0.01 -0.40 -3.11
N VAL A 45 0.73 0.71 -3.21
CA VAL A 45 1.80 0.89 -4.18
C VAL A 45 3.13 0.91 -3.43
N ALA A 46 3.86 -0.21 -3.50
CA ALA A 46 5.15 -0.37 -2.87
C ALA A 46 6.28 -0.01 -3.84
N THR A 47 7.10 0.97 -3.47
CA THR A 47 8.22 1.50 -4.28
C THR A 47 9.58 1.22 -3.63
N GLY A 48 10.68 1.44 -4.35
CA GLY A 48 12.04 1.30 -3.80
C GLY A 48 12.48 -0.15 -3.60
N LEU A 49 11.95 -1.06 -4.42
CA LEU A 49 12.21 -2.51 -4.35
C LEU A 49 13.38 -2.95 -5.24
N GLU A 50 13.91 -2.06 -6.08
CA GLU A 50 15.05 -2.31 -6.97
C GLU A 50 16.30 -2.85 -6.22
N TRP A 51 16.44 -2.53 -4.93
CA TRP A 51 17.58 -2.93 -4.09
C TRP A 51 17.33 -4.18 -3.25
N VAL A 52 16.10 -4.71 -3.23
CA VAL A 52 15.71 -5.81 -2.34
C VAL A 52 16.15 -7.18 -2.89
N GLY A 53 16.51 -7.25 -4.18
CA GLY A 53 16.94 -8.47 -4.85
C GLY A 53 15.79 -9.46 -5.10
N GLY A 54 15.87 -10.19 -6.22
CA GLY A 54 14.84 -11.16 -6.62
C GLY A 54 13.58 -10.51 -7.22
N ASN A 55 12.48 -11.27 -7.27
CA ASN A 55 11.21 -10.78 -7.81
C ASN A 55 10.53 -9.80 -6.84
N MET A 56 10.15 -8.62 -7.33
CA MET A 56 9.45 -7.58 -6.58
C MET A 56 8.14 -8.07 -5.96
N HIS A 57 7.40 -8.96 -6.64
CA HIS A 57 6.20 -9.58 -6.06
C HIS A 57 6.53 -10.48 -4.86
N GLY A 58 7.72 -11.08 -4.83
CA GLY A 58 8.19 -11.86 -3.68
C GLY A 58 8.37 -11.03 -2.41
N TRP A 59 8.55 -9.71 -2.52
CA TRP A 59 8.51 -8.83 -1.36
C TRP A 59 7.09 -8.78 -0.77
N TRP A 60 6.05 -8.62 -1.59
CA TRP A 60 4.67 -8.58 -1.11
C TRP A 60 4.30 -9.85 -0.36
N GLU A 61 4.58 -11.02 -0.95
CA GLU A 61 4.26 -12.32 -0.35
C GLU A 61 4.91 -12.50 1.04
N LYS A 62 6.09 -11.92 1.26
CA LYS A 62 6.78 -11.98 2.56
C LYS A 62 6.25 -11.00 3.61
N ASN A 63 5.54 -9.94 3.19
CA ASN A 63 5.18 -8.83 4.07
C ASN A 63 3.67 -8.69 4.31
N LYS A 64 2.82 -9.22 3.42
CA LYS A 64 1.36 -9.04 3.48
C LYS A 64 0.75 -9.48 4.81
N ASP A 65 1.22 -10.59 5.38
CA ASP A 65 0.67 -11.12 6.63
C ASP A 65 1.05 -10.22 7.82
N ASN A 66 2.29 -9.72 7.87
CA ASN A 66 2.70 -8.77 8.91
C ASN A 66 1.93 -7.45 8.82
N MET A 67 1.75 -6.93 7.59
CA MET A 67 0.93 -5.74 7.36
C MET A 67 -0.53 -5.97 7.80
N PHE A 68 -1.10 -7.13 7.50
CA PHE A 68 -2.44 -7.51 7.94
C PHE A 68 -2.55 -7.54 9.48
N HIS A 69 -1.55 -8.10 10.18
CA HIS A 69 -1.50 -8.07 11.65
C HIS A 69 -1.40 -6.65 12.23
N LEU A 70 -0.84 -5.69 11.48
CA LEU A 70 -0.82 -4.26 11.83
C LEU A 70 -2.15 -3.55 11.51
N GLY A 71 -3.16 -4.25 11.00
CA GLY A 71 -4.46 -3.70 10.61
C GLY A 71 -4.51 -3.08 9.21
N LEU A 72 -3.46 -3.29 8.41
CA LEU A 72 -3.35 -2.82 7.02
C LEU A 72 -3.85 -3.91 6.08
N ALA A 73 -5.01 -3.69 5.45
CA ALA A 73 -5.62 -4.64 4.53
C ALA A 73 -5.85 -3.96 3.18
N PHE A 74 -5.34 -4.58 2.11
CA PHE A 74 -5.42 -4.02 0.76
C PHE A 74 -6.16 -4.97 -0.17
N ASP A 75 -6.99 -4.42 -1.04
CA ASP A 75 -7.73 -5.18 -2.07
C ASP A 75 -6.81 -5.57 -3.23
N VAL A 76 -5.80 -4.76 -3.50
CA VAL A 76 -4.80 -5.00 -4.54
C VAL A 76 -3.48 -4.32 -4.20
N HIS A 77 -2.40 -4.79 -4.81
CA HIS A 77 -1.07 -4.20 -4.65
C HIS A 77 -0.34 -4.09 -5.99
N ALA A 78 0.58 -3.12 -6.04
CA ALA A 78 1.58 -2.99 -7.09
C ALA A 78 2.96 -2.85 -6.46
N CYS A 79 3.92 -3.59 -6.99
CA CYS A 79 5.34 -3.48 -6.62
C CYS A 79 6.07 -2.84 -7.81
N ILE A 80 6.55 -1.61 -7.63
CA ILE A 80 7.05 -0.76 -8.74
C ILE A 80 8.48 -0.33 -8.44
N THR A 81 9.33 -0.32 -9.48
CA THR A 81 10.67 0.28 -9.40
C THR A 81 10.57 1.79 -9.54
N THR A 82 11.39 2.52 -8.79
CA THR A 82 11.55 3.97 -8.97
C THR A 82 12.75 4.34 -9.84
N LEU A 83 13.48 3.35 -10.35
CA LEU A 83 14.53 3.56 -11.35
C LEU A 83 13.91 3.86 -12.71
N HIS A 84 14.51 4.80 -13.43
CA HIS A 84 14.17 5.00 -14.83
C HIS A 84 14.81 3.91 -15.67
N SER A 85 14.19 3.58 -16.81
CA SER A 85 14.69 2.58 -17.77
C SER A 85 16.06 2.91 -18.39
N HIS A 86 16.66 4.04 -18.03
CA HIS A 86 17.96 4.52 -18.50
C HIS A 86 19.05 4.50 -17.42
N ASP A 87 18.74 3.99 -16.22
CA ASP A 87 19.68 3.84 -15.09
C ASP A 87 20.14 2.39 -14.90
#